data_AF-A0A7V4A7G7-F1
#
_entry.id   AF-A0A7V4A7G7-F1
#
_cell.length_a   1.000
_cell.length_b   1.000
_cell.length_c   1.000
_cell.angle_alpha   90.00
_cell.angle_beta   90.00
_cell.angle_gamma   90.00
#
_symmetry.space_group_name_H-M   'P 1'
#
loop_
_entity.id
_entity.type
_entity.pdbx_description
1 polymer ?
#
loop_
_entity_poly.entity_id
_entity_poly.type
_entity_poly.pdbx_seq_one_letter_code
_entity_poly.pdbx_strand_id
1 'polypeptide(L)'
;MWRWQMKISGKRAGKKKASFLILVFLIYYLFLSQNPKKVKAEGVYNIPTGSWAAGTLLTGISVALPGTVVDPAPVVFRIEDGFYTPQDGYVDMTGCYAHGTAYWADHISRVVIEIKHISCPQGDRIYEKEVLGYIYDAQGNFGFDAAITPIEKEVWGIKIRTGIATVPAFVQGVLFLRQGFTMMKKEKRGPGWRRPLTFPENLKDFPP
;
A
#
# COMPACT_ATOMS: atom_id res chain seq x y z
N MET A 1 -26.80 -76.42 54.74
CA MET A 1 -27.94 -75.63 54.26
C MET A 1 -27.42 -74.27 53.81
N TRP A 2 -27.93 -73.78 52.69
CA TRP A 2 -27.46 -72.63 51.90
C TRP A 2 -27.38 -71.29 52.65
N ARG A 3 -26.44 -70.40 52.27
CA ARG A 3 -26.73 -69.14 51.54
C ARG A 3 -25.50 -68.26 51.30
N TRP A 4 -25.53 -67.63 50.13
CA TRP A 4 -24.56 -66.71 49.51
C TRP A 4 -24.60 -65.27 50.05
N GLN A 5 -23.46 -64.58 49.89
CA GLN A 5 -23.20 -63.20 49.39
C GLN A 5 -22.25 -62.40 50.31
N MET A 6 -21.36 -61.52 49.87
CA MET A 6 -20.78 -61.14 48.57
C MET A 6 -19.41 -60.53 48.95
N LYS A 7 -18.31 -60.89 48.27
CA LYS A 7 -17.03 -60.17 48.41
C LYS A 7 -16.62 -59.63 47.04
N ILE A 8 -16.86 -58.34 46.83
CA ILE A 8 -16.34 -57.57 45.70
C ILE A 8 -14.85 -57.39 45.93
N SER A 9 -14.01 -58.00 45.10
CA SER A 9 -12.58 -57.70 45.04
C SER A 9 -12.09 -57.75 43.60
N GLY A 10 -11.88 -56.54 43.06
CA GLY A 10 -10.68 -56.16 42.31
C GLY A 10 -10.30 -56.97 41.07
N LYS A 11 -10.60 -56.41 39.90
CA LYS A 11 -9.68 -56.49 38.75
C LYS A 11 -9.45 -55.11 38.16
N ARG A 12 -8.31 -54.51 38.51
CA ARG A 12 -7.70 -53.37 37.80
C ARG A 12 -7.27 -53.86 36.42
N ALA A 13 -8.08 -53.62 35.40
CA ALA A 13 -7.68 -53.73 34.01
C ALA A 13 -8.14 -52.46 33.30
N GLY A 14 -7.20 -51.75 32.65
CA GLY A 14 -7.59 -50.72 31.68
C GLY A 14 -7.02 -49.31 31.87
N LYS A 15 -5.95 -49.07 32.64
CA LYS A 15 -5.36 -47.72 32.75
C LYS A 15 -4.15 -47.43 31.86
N LYS A 16 -3.57 -48.44 31.18
CA LYS A 16 -2.33 -48.24 30.39
C LYS A 16 -2.52 -47.86 28.92
N LYS A 17 -3.67 -48.16 28.29
CA LYS A 17 -3.87 -47.90 26.85
C LYS A 17 -4.34 -46.47 26.53
N ALA A 18 -5.17 -45.86 27.38
CA ALA A 18 -5.65 -44.49 27.16
C ALA A 18 -4.53 -43.45 27.27
N SER A 19 -3.55 -43.67 28.14
CA SER A 19 -2.42 -42.74 28.33
C SER A 19 -1.47 -42.69 27.12
N PHE A 20 -1.36 -43.79 26.35
CA PHE A 20 -0.45 -43.84 25.21
C PHE A 20 -1.04 -43.12 23.98
N LEU A 21 -2.34 -43.27 23.74
CA LEU A 21 -3.05 -42.57 22.66
C LEU A 21 -3.06 -41.05 22.85
N ILE A 22 -3.26 -40.57 24.09
CA ILE A 22 -3.22 -39.13 24.40
C ILE A 22 -1.81 -38.57 24.19
N LEU A 23 -0.78 -39.32 24.54
CA LEU A 23 0.61 -38.89 24.37
C LEU A 23 1.01 -38.83 22.89
N VAL A 24 0.58 -39.81 22.08
CA VAL A 24 0.79 -39.80 20.62
C VAL A 24 0.03 -38.64 19.96
N PHE A 25 -1.19 -38.35 20.41
CA PHE A 25 -1.99 -37.23 19.89
C PHE A 25 -1.37 -35.87 20.26
N LEU A 26 -0.84 -35.72 21.47
CA LEU A 26 -0.10 -34.53 21.90
C LEU A 26 1.22 -34.36 21.15
N ILE A 27 1.96 -35.44 20.92
CA ILE A 27 3.19 -35.41 20.10
C ILE A 27 2.86 -35.03 18.65
N TYR A 28 1.77 -35.55 18.09
CA TYR A 28 1.31 -35.19 16.74
C TYR A 28 0.86 -33.72 16.65
N TYR A 29 0.18 -33.20 17.67
CA TYR A 29 -0.18 -31.78 17.77
C TYR A 29 1.04 -30.88 17.94
N LEU A 30 2.03 -31.29 18.74
CA LEU A 30 3.31 -30.60 18.87
C LEU A 30 4.10 -30.61 17.56
N PHE A 31 4.05 -31.69 16.78
CA PHE A 31 4.67 -31.77 15.45
C PHE A 31 3.95 -30.88 14.41
N LEU A 32 2.62 -30.79 14.47
CA LEU A 32 1.82 -29.88 13.63
C LEU A 32 2.05 -28.41 14.00
N SER A 33 2.31 -28.11 15.27
CA SER A 33 2.59 -26.76 15.77
C SER A 33 3.98 -26.22 15.39
N GLN A 34 4.92 -27.06 14.95
CA GLN A 34 6.31 -26.64 14.68
C GLN A 34 6.59 -26.15 13.26
N ASN A 35 5.58 -26.01 12.41
CA ASN A 35 5.75 -25.39 11.10
C ASN A 35 4.98 -24.07 10.96
N PRO A 36 5.31 -23.01 11.73
CA PRO A 36 5.10 -21.69 11.17
C PRO A 36 5.97 -21.65 9.92
N LYS A 37 5.35 -21.63 8.73
CA LYS A 37 6.06 -21.41 7.47
C LYS A 37 6.89 -20.14 7.68
N LYS A 38 8.19 -20.31 7.92
CA LYS A 38 9.13 -19.20 7.92
C LYS A 38 9.08 -18.65 6.51
N VAL A 39 8.31 -17.57 6.32
CA VAL A 39 8.39 -16.71 5.15
C VAL A 39 9.84 -16.25 5.11
N LYS A 40 10.63 -16.94 4.29
CA LYS A 40 12.04 -16.67 4.08
C LYS A 40 12.09 -15.22 3.63
N ALA A 41 12.76 -14.34 4.40
CA ALA A 41 12.90 -12.94 4.02
C ALA A 41 13.44 -12.89 2.58
N GLU A 42 12.56 -12.53 1.65
CA GLU A 42 12.82 -12.46 0.22
C GLU A 42 13.79 -11.32 -0.05
N GLY A 43 14.63 -11.49 -1.08
CA GLY A 43 15.75 -10.59 -1.39
C GLY A 43 15.38 -9.12 -1.54
N VAL A 44 16.39 -8.26 -1.61
CA VAL A 44 16.20 -6.82 -1.81
C VAL A 44 16.27 -6.51 -3.30
N TYR A 45 15.35 -5.69 -3.80
CA TYR A 45 15.40 -5.10 -5.13
C TYR A 45 16.12 -3.76 -5.09
N ASN A 46 17.02 -3.53 -6.03
CA ASN A 46 17.66 -2.23 -6.23
C ASN A 46 16.91 -1.47 -7.33
N ILE A 47 16.20 -0.41 -6.93
CA ILE A 47 15.48 0.48 -7.83
C ILE A 47 16.44 1.59 -8.23
N PRO A 48 16.85 1.70 -9.51
CA PRO A 48 17.75 2.75 -9.95
C PRO A 48 17.02 4.10 -10.06
N THR A 49 17.80 5.18 -9.99
CA THR A 49 17.34 6.50 -10.42
C THR A 49 16.87 6.44 -11.88
N GLY A 50 15.80 7.16 -12.20
CA GLY A 50 15.19 7.17 -13.53
C GLY A 50 14.16 6.06 -13.75
N SER A 51 13.89 5.24 -12.74
CA SER A 51 12.79 4.27 -12.79
C SER A 51 11.45 5.00 -12.89
N TRP A 52 10.53 4.44 -13.67
CA TRP A 52 9.21 5.02 -13.91
C TRP A 52 8.13 3.96 -13.79
N ALA A 53 6.94 4.37 -13.35
CA ALA A 53 5.79 3.46 -13.22
C ALA A 53 4.49 4.19 -13.53
N ALA A 54 3.60 3.54 -14.29
CA ALA A 54 2.26 4.05 -14.53
C ALA A 54 1.39 3.92 -13.25
N GLY A 55 0.40 4.80 -13.15
CA GLY A 55 -0.54 4.74 -12.06
C GLY A 55 -1.65 5.78 -12.15
N THR A 56 -2.43 5.85 -11.07
CA THR A 56 -3.61 6.71 -10.97
C THR A 56 -3.53 7.61 -9.76
N LEU A 57 -3.73 8.90 -9.98
CA LEU A 57 -3.91 9.91 -8.94
C LEU A 57 -5.24 9.65 -8.21
N LEU A 58 -5.21 9.36 -6.91
CA LEU A 58 -6.43 9.05 -6.15
C LEU A 58 -7.10 10.30 -5.55
N THR A 59 -6.32 11.34 -5.29
CA THR A 59 -6.79 12.58 -4.68
C THR A 59 -7.06 13.64 -5.75
N GLY A 60 -8.18 14.35 -5.63
CA GLY A 60 -8.34 15.61 -6.35
C GLY A 60 -7.36 16.65 -5.84
N ILE A 61 -6.82 17.48 -6.73
CA ILE A 61 -5.88 18.54 -6.38
C ILE A 61 -6.58 19.88 -6.50
N SER A 62 -6.40 20.73 -5.49
CA SER A 62 -6.83 22.12 -5.50
C SER A 62 -5.68 22.95 -4.94
N VAL A 63 -4.96 23.66 -5.81
CA VAL A 63 -3.81 24.49 -5.43
C VAL A 63 -4.04 25.93 -5.85
N ALA A 64 -3.63 26.85 -5.00
CA ALA A 64 -3.85 28.26 -5.23
C ALA A 64 -2.76 28.83 -6.16
N LEU A 65 -3.13 29.73 -7.08
CA LEU A 65 -2.16 30.43 -7.93
C LEU A 65 -1.41 31.50 -7.11
N PRO A 66 -0.21 31.91 -7.55
CA PRO A 66 0.56 32.95 -6.88
C PRO A 66 -0.22 34.24 -6.66
N GLY A 67 0.07 34.90 -5.53
CA GLY A 67 -0.74 36.01 -5.01
C GLY A 67 -1.85 35.59 -4.02
N THR A 68 -1.92 34.30 -3.66
CA THR A 68 -2.76 33.77 -2.58
C THR A 68 -1.90 33.03 -1.54
N VAL A 69 -2.51 32.54 -0.46
CA VAL A 69 -1.82 31.66 0.49
C VAL A 69 -1.45 30.37 -0.23
N VAL A 70 -0.14 30.16 -0.42
CA VAL A 70 0.40 28.95 -1.06
C VAL A 70 0.31 27.82 -0.05
N ASP A 71 -0.76 27.03 -0.13
CA ASP A 71 -0.86 25.75 0.57
C ASP A 71 -0.70 24.61 -0.43
N PRO A 72 0.42 23.86 -0.37
CA PRO A 72 0.58 22.70 -1.22
C PRO A 72 -0.45 21.63 -0.83
N ALA A 73 -1.13 21.06 -1.82
CA ALA A 73 -2.16 20.06 -1.58
C ALA A 73 -1.54 18.67 -1.38
N PRO A 74 -1.94 17.90 -0.35
CA PRO A 74 -1.48 16.53 -0.20
C PRO A 74 -2.01 15.65 -1.33
N VAL A 75 -1.15 14.76 -1.84
CA VAL A 75 -1.49 13.88 -2.96
C VAL A 75 -1.24 12.42 -2.61
N VAL A 76 -2.13 11.55 -3.07
CA VAL A 76 -1.93 10.10 -3.11
C VAL A 76 -2.04 9.61 -4.54
N PHE A 77 -1.03 8.88 -4.99
CA PHE A 77 -0.93 8.28 -6.31
C PHE A 77 -0.75 6.76 -6.17
N ARG A 78 -1.65 5.97 -6.75
CA ARG A 78 -1.56 4.51 -6.74
C ARG A 78 -0.75 4.02 -7.92
N ILE A 79 0.28 3.25 -7.64
CA ILE A 79 1.11 2.62 -8.67
C ILE A 79 0.39 1.37 -9.18
N GLU A 80 0.24 1.28 -10.50
CA GLU A 80 -0.53 0.22 -11.19
C GLU A 80 0.35 -0.80 -11.90
N ASP A 81 1.62 -0.46 -12.13
CA ASP A 81 2.59 -1.33 -12.80
C ASP A 81 3.95 -1.28 -12.09
N GLY A 82 4.82 -2.22 -12.44
CA GLY A 82 6.23 -2.25 -12.10
C GLY A 82 7.13 -1.68 -13.18
N PHE A 83 8.43 -1.93 -13.03
CA PHE A 83 9.44 -1.61 -14.05
C PHE A 83 10.58 -2.62 -14.04
N TYR A 84 11.39 -2.60 -15.09
CA TYR A 84 12.57 -3.45 -15.22
C TYR A 84 13.80 -2.76 -14.64
N THR A 85 14.51 -3.46 -13.76
CA THR A 85 15.83 -3.07 -13.27
C THR A 85 16.92 -3.89 -13.98
N PRO A 86 18.11 -3.31 -14.21
CA PRO A 86 19.20 -4.02 -14.88
C PRO A 86 19.68 -5.27 -14.12
N GLN A 87 19.63 -5.24 -12.79
CA GLN A 87 20.17 -6.30 -11.94
C GLN A 87 19.12 -7.37 -11.59
N ASP A 88 17.88 -6.97 -11.33
CA ASP A 88 16.89 -7.85 -10.71
C ASP A 88 15.73 -8.24 -11.64
N GLY A 89 15.72 -7.70 -12.87
CA GLY A 89 14.64 -7.91 -13.84
C GLY A 89 13.39 -7.11 -13.49
N TYR A 90 12.20 -7.67 -13.69
CA TYR A 90 10.95 -6.98 -13.41
C TYR A 90 10.67 -6.88 -11.90
N VAL A 91 10.43 -5.65 -11.43
CA VAL A 91 10.08 -5.30 -10.06
C VAL A 91 8.62 -4.86 -10.02
N ASP A 92 7.76 -5.70 -9.44
CA ASP A 92 6.33 -5.43 -9.31
C ASP A 92 6.03 -4.43 -8.18
N MET A 93 5.68 -3.19 -8.55
CA MET A 93 5.24 -2.13 -7.65
C MET A 93 3.72 -1.93 -7.61
N THR A 94 2.95 -2.82 -8.26
CA THR A 94 1.50 -2.75 -8.32
C THR A 94 0.92 -2.74 -6.90
N GLY A 95 0.05 -1.78 -6.62
CA GLY A 95 -0.63 -1.63 -5.34
C GLY A 95 0.15 -0.83 -4.28
N CYS A 96 1.34 -0.34 -4.60
CA CYS A 96 2.03 0.66 -3.79
C CYS A 96 1.38 2.05 -3.96
N TYR A 97 1.58 2.91 -2.98
CA TYR A 97 1.09 4.29 -2.95
C TYR A 97 2.27 5.24 -2.86
N ALA A 98 2.36 6.16 -3.81
CA ALA A 98 3.25 7.30 -3.77
C ALA A 98 2.50 8.48 -3.16
N HIS A 99 3.13 9.15 -2.20
CA HIS A 99 2.56 10.26 -1.48
C HIS A 99 3.42 11.49 -1.69
N GLY A 100 2.75 12.64 -1.76
CA GLY A 100 3.44 13.85 -2.15
C GLY A 100 2.65 15.12 -1.86
N THR A 101 3.18 16.20 -2.41
CA THR A 101 2.61 17.53 -2.34
C THR A 101 2.51 18.10 -3.74
N ALA A 102 1.37 18.70 -4.05
CA ALA A 102 1.15 19.40 -5.31
C ALA A 102 1.22 20.91 -5.13
N TYR A 103 1.74 21.61 -6.14
CA TYR A 103 1.76 23.07 -6.20
C TYR A 103 1.60 23.54 -7.64
N TRP A 104 1.24 24.81 -7.81
CA TRP A 104 1.16 25.44 -9.12
C TRP A 104 2.53 25.96 -9.56
N ALA A 105 2.93 25.64 -10.79
CA ALA A 105 4.17 26.11 -11.39
C ALA A 105 3.87 27.11 -12.52
N ASP A 106 4.06 28.40 -12.25
CA ASP A 106 3.74 29.50 -13.20
C ASP A 106 4.42 29.35 -14.56
N HIS A 107 5.72 29.03 -14.56
CA HIS A 107 6.55 29.00 -15.75
C HIS A 107 6.13 27.93 -16.78
N ILE A 108 5.40 26.91 -16.35
CA ILE A 108 4.82 25.88 -17.23
C ILE A 108 3.29 25.86 -17.22
N SER A 109 2.66 26.71 -16.39
CA SER A 109 1.21 26.76 -16.20
C SER A 109 0.56 25.40 -15.93
N ARG A 110 1.19 24.60 -15.07
CA ARG A 110 0.75 23.24 -14.71
C ARG A 110 0.85 23.01 -13.21
N VAL A 111 0.10 22.02 -12.75
CA VAL A 111 0.17 21.51 -11.37
C VAL A 111 1.26 20.46 -11.29
N VAL A 112 2.33 20.77 -10.56
CA VAL A 112 3.46 19.86 -10.33
C VAL A 112 3.22 19.09 -9.05
N ILE A 113 3.49 17.79 -9.09
CA ILE A 113 3.37 16.90 -7.93
C ILE A 113 4.75 16.36 -7.59
N GLU A 114 5.21 16.67 -6.37
CA GLU A 114 6.44 16.15 -5.79
C GLU A 114 6.15 14.99 -4.85
N ILE A 115 6.74 13.84 -5.13
CA ILE A 115 6.64 12.64 -4.31
C ILE A 115 7.77 12.63 -3.29
N LYS A 116 7.41 12.35 -2.03
CA LYS A 116 8.33 12.31 -0.88
C LYS A 116 8.46 10.92 -0.27
N HIS A 117 7.43 10.10 -0.40
CA HIS A 117 7.43 8.75 0.16
C HIS A 117 6.61 7.78 -0.68
N ILE A 118 7.04 6.52 -0.66
CA ILE A 118 6.31 5.38 -1.24
C ILE A 118 6.02 4.38 -0.13
N SER A 119 4.76 3.96 -0.06
CA SER A 119 4.26 2.95 0.85
C SER A 119 3.75 1.74 0.07
N CYS A 120 4.34 0.58 0.33
CA CYS A 120 4.02 -0.68 -0.33
C CYS A 120 3.46 -1.67 0.70
N PRO A 121 2.13 -1.90 0.73
CA PRO A 121 1.57 -2.96 1.55
C PRO A 121 2.00 -4.33 1.00
N GLN A 122 2.47 -5.21 1.87
CA GLN A 122 2.92 -6.57 1.53
C GLN A 122 2.43 -7.55 2.61
N GLY A 123 1.30 -8.21 2.34
CA GLY A 123 0.66 -9.07 3.34
C GLY A 123 0.26 -8.26 4.58
N ASP A 124 0.83 -8.62 5.72
CA ASP A 124 0.57 -7.99 7.03
C ASP A 124 1.61 -6.93 7.40
N ARG A 125 2.47 -6.55 6.45
CA ARG A 125 3.53 -5.57 6.64
C ARG A 125 3.35 -4.41 5.67
N ILE A 126 3.78 -3.22 6.09
CA ILE A 126 3.85 -2.04 5.25
C ILE A 126 5.33 -1.68 5.13
N TYR A 127 5.81 -1.61 3.89
CA TYR A 127 7.14 -1.11 3.60
C TYR A 127 7.04 0.35 3.17
N GLU A 128 7.61 1.25 3.95
CA GLU A 128 7.60 2.68 3.66
C GLU A 128 9.01 3.18 3.44
N LYS A 129 9.18 4.00 2.41
CA LYS A 129 10.49 4.55 2.03
C LYS A 129 10.35 5.99 1.56
N GLU A 130 11.18 6.85 2.13
CA GLU A 130 11.40 8.19 1.59
C GLU A 130 12.08 8.11 0.23
N VAL A 131 11.50 8.81 -0.75
CA VAL A 131 11.97 8.86 -2.13
C VAL A 131 11.77 10.26 -2.66
N LEU A 132 12.54 10.63 -3.69
CA LEU A 132 12.32 11.86 -4.43
C LEU A 132 11.83 11.50 -5.82
N GLY A 133 10.70 12.07 -6.22
CA GLY A 133 10.12 11.82 -7.53
C GLY A 133 9.10 12.88 -7.94
N TYR A 134 8.67 12.77 -9.19
CA TYR A 134 7.61 13.62 -9.76
C TYR A 134 6.54 12.76 -10.41
N ILE A 135 5.34 13.30 -10.52
CA ILE A 135 4.30 12.72 -11.37
C ILE A 135 4.18 13.53 -12.66
N TYR A 136 4.24 12.83 -13.78
CA TYR A 136 3.96 13.32 -15.12
C TYR A 136 2.53 12.94 -15.50
N ASP A 137 1.94 13.67 -16.45
CA ASP A 137 0.66 13.25 -17.01
C ASP A 137 0.80 11.98 -17.85
N ALA A 138 -0.33 11.43 -18.31
CA ALA A 138 -0.36 10.22 -19.12
C ALA A 138 0.34 10.38 -20.49
N GLN A 139 0.55 11.61 -20.95
CA GLN A 139 1.24 11.95 -22.20
C GLN A 139 2.75 12.16 -21.99
N GLY A 140 3.23 12.12 -20.76
CA GLY A 140 4.64 12.33 -20.42
C GLY A 140 5.03 13.80 -20.29
N ASN A 141 4.08 14.74 -20.18
CA ASN A 141 4.39 16.13 -19.87
C ASN A 141 4.58 16.31 -18.36
N PHE A 142 5.45 17.25 -18.00
CA PHE A 142 5.78 17.53 -16.62
C PHE A 142 4.63 18.26 -15.91
N GLY A 143 4.01 17.60 -14.93
CA GLY A 143 2.82 18.10 -14.22
C GLY A 143 1.52 17.95 -15.00
N PHE A 144 0.40 18.18 -14.31
CA PHE A 144 -0.95 18.07 -14.85
C PHE A 144 -1.49 19.40 -15.36
N ASP A 145 -2.23 19.32 -16.47
CA ASP A 145 -3.14 20.40 -16.86
C ASP A 145 -4.24 20.55 -15.79
N ALA A 146 -4.61 21.79 -15.51
CA ALA A 146 -5.57 22.12 -14.48
C ALA A 146 -6.62 23.11 -14.98
N ALA A 147 -7.85 22.94 -14.51
CA ALA A 147 -8.88 23.94 -14.69
C ALA A 147 -8.64 25.09 -13.71
N ILE A 148 -8.56 26.33 -14.22
CA ILE A 148 -8.31 27.50 -13.39
C ILE A 148 -9.65 28.21 -13.14
N THR A 149 -10.01 28.33 -11.87
CA THR A 149 -11.10 29.21 -11.44
C THR A 149 -10.50 30.56 -11.05
N PRO A 150 -10.69 31.62 -11.86
CA PRO A 150 -10.14 32.92 -11.56
C PRO A 150 -10.83 33.55 -10.35
N ILE A 151 -10.07 34.24 -9.52
CA ILE A 151 -10.53 34.99 -8.37
C ILE A 151 -9.97 36.40 -8.49
N GLU A 152 -10.84 37.41 -8.39
CA GLU A 152 -10.42 38.79 -8.26
C GLU A 152 -10.43 39.18 -6.78
N LYS A 153 -9.32 39.74 -6.30
CA LYS A 153 -9.21 40.30 -4.95
C LYS A 153 -8.65 41.72 -5.03
N GLU A 154 -9.14 42.58 -4.15
CA GLU A 154 -8.58 43.91 -3.95
C GLU A 154 -7.69 43.90 -2.71
N VAL A 155 -6.43 44.29 -2.88
CA VAL A 155 -5.44 44.35 -1.80
C VAL A 155 -4.75 45.71 -1.89
N TRP A 156 -4.88 46.54 -0.85
CA TRP A 156 -4.36 47.92 -0.83
C TRP A 156 -4.83 48.79 -2.01
N GLY A 157 -6.07 48.62 -2.48
CA GLY A 157 -6.61 49.35 -3.63
C GLY A 157 -6.14 48.84 -4.99
N ILE A 158 -5.33 47.78 -5.04
CA ILE A 158 -4.89 47.13 -6.27
C ILE A 158 -5.77 45.90 -6.52
N LYS A 159 -6.40 45.84 -7.70
CA LYS A 159 -7.12 44.65 -8.17
C LYS A 159 -6.12 43.61 -8.66
N ILE A 160 -6.04 42.49 -7.95
CA ILE A 160 -5.20 41.34 -8.30
C ILE A 160 -6.12 40.24 -8.85
N ARG A 161 -5.78 39.73 -10.03
CA ARG A 161 -6.41 38.54 -10.60
C ARG A 161 -5.53 37.33 -10.28
N THR A 162 -6.06 36.43 -9.47
CA THR A 162 -5.44 35.16 -9.08
C THR A 162 -6.44 34.03 -9.38
N GLY A 163 -6.28 32.86 -8.78
CA GLY A 163 -7.25 31.78 -8.92
C GLY A 163 -6.90 30.51 -8.15
N ILE A 164 -7.70 29.48 -8.37
CA ILE A 164 -7.46 28.12 -7.88
C ILE A 164 -7.34 27.20 -9.10
N ALA A 165 -6.25 26.46 -9.18
CA ALA A 165 -6.02 25.43 -10.18
C ALA A 165 -6.48 24.08 -9.61
N THR A 166 -7.36 23.39 -10.35
CA THR A 166 -7.92 22.10 -9.94
C THR A 166 -7.61 20.99 -10.92
N VAL A 167 -7.20 19.83 -10.39
CA VAL A 167 -7.03 18.58 -11.14
C VAL A 167 -8.00 17.55 -10.55
N PRO A 168 -8.81 16.86 -11.37
CA PRO A 168 -9.74 15.87 -10.86
C PRO A 168 -9.01 14.66 -10.24
N ALA A 169 -9.72 13.96 -9.36
CA ALA A 169 -9.27 12.66 -8.86
C ALA A 169 -9.38 11.59 -9.96
N PHE A 170 -8.70 10.46 -9.74
CA PHE A 170 -8.69 9.27 -10.62
C PHE A 170 -8.14 9.51 -12.02
N VAL A 171 -7.18 10.44 -12.15
CA VAL A 171 -6.50 10.74 -13.41
C VAL A 171 -5.23 9.89 -13.53
N GLN A 172 -4.98 9.36 -14.73
CA GLN A 172 -3.77 8.58 -15.01
C GLN A 172 -2.53 9.48 -15.07
N GLY A 173 -1.40 8.96 -14.60
CA GLY A 173 -0.11 9.61 -14.70
C GLY A 173 1.04 8.61 -14.67
N VAL A 174 2.25 9.15 -14.73
CA VAL A 174 3.49 8.38 -14.69
C VAL A 174 4.36 8.90 -13.56
N LEU A 175 4.63 8.04 -12.58
CA LEU A 175 5.62 8.30 -11.54
C LEU A 175 7.02 8.22 -12.15
N PHE A 176 7.86 9.20 -11.85
CA PHE A 176 9.28 9.21 -12.18
C PHE A 176 10.12 9.38 -10.92
N LEU A 177 11.06 8.47 -10.70
CA LEU A 177 11.92 8.44 -9.52
C LEU A 177 13.26 9.12 -9.79
N ARG A 178 13.57 10.16 -9.04
CA ARG A 178 14.84 10.91 -9.12
C ARG A 178 15.94 10.33 -8.25
N GLN A 179 15.58 9.46 -7.33
CA GLN A 179 16.51 8.83 -6.42
C GLN A 179 16.29 7.33 -6.43
N GLY A 180 17.37 6.58 -6.66
CA GLY A 180 17.37 5.14 -6.49
C GLY A 180 17.23 4.76 -5.02
N PHE A 181 16.52 3.67 -4.76
CA PHE A 181 16.32 3.13 -3.42
C PHE A 181 16.26 1.62 -3.45
N THR A 182 16.34 1.02 -2.26
CA THR A 182 16.18 -0.42 -2.11
C THR A 182 14.79 -0.73 -1.60
N MET A 183 14.20 -1.83 -2.06
CA MET A 183 12.87 -2.27 -1.64
C MET A 183 12.89 -3.76 -1.36
N MET A 184 12.12 -4.20 -0.36
CA MET A 184 11.95 -5.63 -0.10
C MET A 184 11.19 -6.29 -1.26
N LYS A 185 11.69 -7.43 -1.73
CA LYS A 185 10.99 -8.24 -2.71
C LYS A 185 9.65 -8.67 -2.13
N LYS A 186 8.63 -8.44 -2.94
CA LYS A 186 7.25 -8.74 -2.62
C LYS A 186 7.08 -10.23 -2.36
N GLU A 187 6.39 -10.55 -1.27
CA GLU A 187 6.04 -11.93 -0.98
C GLU A 187 5.23 -12.52 -2.12
N LYS A 188 5.70 -13.64 -2.68
CA LYS A 188 4.93 -14.43 -3.65
C LYS A 188 3.72 -15.05 -2.94
N ARG A 189 2.72 -14.25 -2.56
CA ARG A 189 1.41 -14.75 -2.17
C ARG A 189 0.61 -15.09 -3.42
N GLY A 190 -0.19 -16.15 -3.33
CA GLY A 190 -0.95 -16.72 -4.45
C GLY A 190 -1.93 -15.73 -5.12
N PRO A 191 -2.67 -16.18 -6.15
CA PRO A 191 -3.37 -15.33 -7.12
C PRO A 191 -4.42 -14.34 -6.55
N GLY A 192 -4.76 -14.43 -5.27
CA GLY A 192 -5.72 -13.54 -4.61
C GLY A 192 -5.18 -12.18 -4.14
N TRP A 193 -3.91 -11.82 -4.38
CA TRP A 193 -3.34 -10.52 -3.97
C TRP A 193 -3.58 -9.39 -4.99
N ARG A 194 -3.85 -9.73 -6.26
CA ARG A 194 -4.30 -8.78 -7.29
C ARG A 194 -5.79 -8.44 -7.16
N ARG A 195 -6.32 -8.22 -5.95
CA ARG A 195 -7.69 -7.72 -5.89
C ARG A 195 -7.66 -6.27 -6.38
N PRO A 196 -8.43 -5.91 -7.44
CA PRO A 196 -8.74 -4.51 -7.67
C PRO A 196 -9.34 -3.93 -6.38
N LEU A 197 -9.27 -2.61 -6.21
CA LEU A 197 -10.04 -1.92 -5.17
C LEU A 197 -11.52 -2.22 -5.39
N THR A 198 -11.97 -3.34 -4.84
CA THR A 198 -13.38 -3.59 -4.59
C THR A 198 -13.63 -2.82 -3.32
N PHE A 199 -14.24 -1.64 -3.46
CA PHE A 199 -14.93 -1.04 -2.33
C PHE A 199 -15.82 -2.14 -1.75
N PRO A 200 -15.80 -2.38 -0.43
CA PRO A 200 -16.73 -3.33 0.15
C PRO A 200 -18.14 -2.90 -0.29
N GLU A 201 -18.89 -3.83 -0.89
CA GLU A 201 -20.25 -3.58 -1.42
C GLU A 201 -21.19 -3.05 -0.32
N ASN A 202 -20.78 -3.15 0.94
CA ASN A 202 -21.41 -2.53 2.10
C ASN A 202 -20.51 -1.41 2.69
N LEU A 203 -20.72 -0.18 2.24
CA LEU A 203 -20.19 1.03 2.91
C LEU A 203 -20.72 1.23 4.34
N LYS A 204 -21.70 0.43 4.77
CA LYS A 204 -22.33 0.52 6.10
C LYS A 204 -21.44 0.03 7.24
N ASP A 205 -20.39 -0.74 6.93
CA ASP A 205 -19.48 -1.32 7.93
C ASP A 205 -18.24 -0.45 8.20
N PHE A 206 -18.10 0.69 7.51
CA PHE A 206 -17.10 1.68 7.86
C PHE A 206 -17.62 2.53 9.03
N PRO A 207 -16.99 2.48 10.22
CA PRO A 207 -17.34 3.39 11.30
C PRO A 207 -17.07 4.84 10.84
N PRO A 208 -17.90 5.81 11.29
CA PRO A 208 -17.75 7.22 10.93
C PRO A 208 -16.40 7.81 11.37
#